data_AF-A0AAD5F3H1-F1
#
_entry.id   AF-A0AAD5F3H1-F1
#
_cell.length_a   1.000
_cell.length_b   1.000
_cell.length_c   1.000
_cell.angle_alpha   90.00
_cell.angle_beta   90.00
_cell.angle_gamma   90.00
#
_symmetry.space_group_name_H-M   'P 1'
#
loop_
_entity.id
_entity.type
_entity.pdbx_description
1 polymer ?
#
loop_
_entity_poly.entity_id
_entity_poly.type
_entity_poly.pdbx_seq_one_letter_code
_entity_poly.pdbx_strand_id
1 'polypeptide(L)'
;MRAASVSLGILETELTALWEGLLLFYGKGFHNLIIELDSYEGVSYFNGTEMLWTNIGNLVQDVRLLMERLDVVEVRYQPRQENRATHSLALFGFKEHTRFIWEN
;
A
#
# COMPACT_ATOMS: atom_id res chain seq x y z
N MET A 1 14.78 -21.75 9.69
CA MET A 1 14.21 -20.47 10.16
C MET A 1 14.77 -19.35 9.28
N ARG A 2 14.13 -19.04 8.13
CA ARG A 2 14.61 -18.07 7.10
C ARG A 2 13.47 -17.54 6.20
N ALA A 3 12.27 -17.38 6.75
CA ALA A 3 11.08 -16.93 6.00
C ALA A 3 10.64 -15.49 6.34
N ALA A 4 10.97 -14.99 7.54
CA ALA A 4 10.49 -13.70 8.02
C ALA A 4 11.10 -12.48 7.32
N SER A 5 12.32 -12.58 6.78
CA SER A 5 12.99 -11.43 6.15
C SER A 5 12.48 -11.15 4.73
N VAL A 6 12.00 -12.18 4.01
CA VAL A 6 11.48 -12.02 2.65
C VAL A 6 10.04 -11.52 2.70
N SER A 7 9.22 -12.02 3.63
CA SER A 7 7.85 -11.54 3.81
C SER A 7 7.79 -10.08 4.23
N LEU A 8 8.72 -9.65 5.10
CA LEU A 8 8.79 -8.25 5.54
C LEU A 8 9.09 -7.30 4.36
N GLY A 9 10.00 -7.69 3.46
CA GLY A 9 10.34 -6.88 2.28
C GLY A 9 9.21 -6.79 1.26
N ILE A 10 8.40 -7.85 1.10
CA ILE A 10 7.23 -7.84 0.21
C ILE A 10 6.18 -6.86 0.76
N LEU A 11 5.84 -7.00 2.05
CA LEU A 11 4.84 -6.15 2.68
C LEU A 11 5.27 -4.68 2.72
N GLU A 12 6.52 -4.40 3.06
CA GLU A 12 7.07 -3.04 3.02
C GLU A 12 6.96 -2.43 1.62
N THR A 13 7.21 -3.21 0.57
CA THR A 13 7.05 -2.77 -0.83
C THR A 13 5.60 -2.46 -1.15
N GLU A 14 4.65 -3.31 -0.74
CA GLU A 14 3.22 -3.09 -0.92
C GLU A 14 2.73 -1.82 -0.22
N LEU A 15 3.14 -1.63 1.05
CA LEU A 15 2.78 -0.44 1.83
C LEU A 15 3.40 0.84 1.26
N THR A 16 4.62 0.76 0.72
CA THR A 16 5.27 1.88 0.03
C THR A 16 4.52 2.22 -1.26
N ALA A 17 4.13 1.22 -2.05
CA ALA A 17 3.34 1.44 -3.26
C ALA A 17 1.98 2.07 -2.93
N LEU A 18 1.34 1.64 -1.85
CA LEU A 18 0.10 2.25 -1.35
C LEU A 18 0.31 3.71 -0.98
N TRP A 19 1.36 4.02 -0.21
CA TRP A 19 1.70 5.39 0.17
C TRP A 19 1.82 6.30 -1.06
N GLU A 20 2.62 5.90 -2.05
CA GLU A 20 2.85 6.69 -3.26
C GLU A 20 1.55 6.91 -4.04
N GLY A 21 0.70 5.87 -4.15
CA GLY A 21 -0.62 5.98 -4.77
C GLY A 21 -1.54 6.97 -4.04
N LEU A 22 -1.53 6.96 -2.71
CA LEU A 22 -2.32 7.90 -1.92
C LEU A 22 -1.78 9.34 -2.03
N LEU A 23 -0.46 9.53 -2.06
CA LEU A 23 0.13 10.87 -2.28
C LEU A 23 -0.27 11.43 -3.65
N LEU A 24 -0.25 10.59 -4.68
CA LEU A 24 -0.72 10.96 -6.01
C LEU A 24 -2.20 11.39 -5.97
N PHE A 25 -3.07 10.60 -5.32
CA PHE A 25 -4.48 10.94 -5.21
C PHE A 25 -4.72 12.22 -4.41
N TYR A 26 -3.94 12.44 -3.34
CA TYR A 26 -3.98 13.69 -2.57
C TYR A 26 -3.60 14.89 -3.43
N GLY A 27 -2.50 14.79 -4.21
CA GLY A 27 -2.07 15.85 -5.12
C GLY A 27 -3.09 16.15 -6.24
N LYS A 28 -3.95 15.21 -6.60
CA LYS A 28 -5.02 15.38 -7.59
C LYS A 28 -6.38 15.76 -6.98
N GLY A 29 -6.50 15.86 -5.66
CA GLY A 29 -7.73 16.25 -4.96
C GLY A 29 -8.84 15.19 -4.98
N PHE A 30 -8.48 13.90 -5.04
CA PHE A 30 -9.45 12.82 -4.87
C PHE A 30 -9.79 12.60 -3.39
N HIS A 31 -11.02 12.18 -3.13
CA HIS A 31 -11.55 11.87 -1.80
C HIS A 31 -12.53 10.69 -1.89
N ASN A 32 -12.97 10.14 -0.75
CA ASN A 32 -13.92 9.03 -0.66
C ASN A 32 -13.38 7.75 -1.34
N LEU A 33 -12.20 7.32 -0.93
CA LEU A 33 -11.49 6.21 -1.56
C LEU A 33 -11.82 4.86 -0.91
N ILE A 34 -11.79 3.80 -1.72
CA ILE A 34 -11.73 2.41 -1.26
C ILE A 34 -10.34 1.88 -1.60
N ILE A 35 -9.65 1.29 -0.62
CA ILE A 35 -8.34 0.69 -0.81
C ILE A 35 -8.51 -0.83 -0.91
N GLU A 36 -7.92 -1.41 -1.95
CA GLU A 36 -7.89 -2.85 -2.18
C GLU A 36 -6.46 -3.37 -2.12
N LEU A 37 -6.18 -4.25 -1.14
CA LEU A 37 -4.89 -4.88 -0.96
C LEU A 37 -5.00 -6.38 -1.17
N ASP A 38 -3.99 -7.00 -1.78
CA ASP A 38 -3.89 -8.46 -1.92
C ASP A 38 -3.12 -9.13 -0.76
N SER A 39 -2.91 -8.39 0.34
CA SER A 39 -2.28 -8.86 1.56
C SER A 39 -3.22 -8.73 2.76
N TYR A 40 -3.60 -9.86 3.35
CA TYR A 40 -4.38 -9.90 4.59
C TYR A 40 -3.68 -9.18 5.75
N GLU A 41 -2.36 -9.28 5.82
CA GLU A 41 -1.57 -8.60 6.85
C GLU A 41 -1.67 -7.08 6.67
N GLY A 42 -1.51 -6.58 5.45
CA GLY A 42 -1.68 -5.16 5.13
C GLY A 42 -3.07 -4.64 5.47
N VAL A 43 -4.13 -5.38 5.12
CA VAL A 43 -5.51 -5.03 5.50
C VAL A 43 -5.68 -4.96 7.01
N SER A 44 -5.12 -5.92 7.74
CA SER A 44 -5.22 -5.96 9.21
C SER A 44 -4.55 -4.74 9.88
N TYR A 45 -3.45 -4.24 9.29
CA TYR A 45 -2.77 -3.05 9.78
C TYR A 45 -3.59 -1.78 9.63
N PHE A 46 -4.47 -1.69 8.64
CA PHE A 46 -5.29 -0.49 8.43
C PHE A 46 -6.67 -0.56 9.07
N ASN A 47 -7.22 -1.76 9.25
CA ASN A 47 -8.49 -1.96 9.94
C ASN A 47 -8.34 -2.07 11.47
N GLY A 48 -7.12 -2.32 11.97
CA GLY A 48 -6.81 -2.31 13.40
C GLY A 48 -6.49 -0.91 13.93
N THR A 49 -6.74 -0.69 15.22
CA THR A 49 -6.38 0.56 15.93
C THR A 49 -5.05 0.45 16.68
N GLU A 50 -4.42 -0.71 16.65
CA GLU A 50 -3.19 -0.97 17.41
C GLU A 50 -1.98 -0.25 16.78
N MET A 51 -1.06 0.16 17.66
CA MET A 51 0.23 0.71 17.26
C MET A 51 1.20 -0.44 17.00
N LEU A 52 1.82 -0.43 15.81
CA LEU A 52 2.77 -1.45 15.40
C LEU A 52 4.18 -1.05 15.83
N TRP A 53 4.76 -1.79 16.78
CA TRP A 53 6.13 -1.59 17.26
C TRP A 53 7.16 -2.33 16.39
N THR A 54 7.00 -2.25 15.07
CA THR A 54 7.84 -2.91 14.07
C THR A 54 8.52 -1.85 13.19
N ASN A 55 9.52 -2.26 12.40
CA ASN A 55 10.23 -1.36 11.49
C ASN A 55 9.31 -0.67 10.47
N ILE A 56 8.18 -1.30 10.13
CA ILE A 56 7.17 -0.75 9.21
C ILE A 56 6.10 0.09 9.92
N GLY A 57 6.11 0.18 11.26
CA GLY A 57 5.07 0.84 12.04
C GLY A 57 4.91 2.33 11.73
N ASN A 58 6.03 3.03 11.51
CA ASN A 58 6.00 4.44 11.11
C ASN A 58 5.34 4.61 9.74
N LEU A 59 5.70 3.76 8.76
CA LEU A 59 5.09 3.76 7.44
C LEU A 59 3.57 3.54 7.51
N VAL A 60 3.13 2.56 8.30
CA VAL A 60 1.70 2.30 8.51
C VAL A 60 0.99 3.51 9.13
N GLN A 61 1.60 4.14 10.14
CA GLN A 61 0.99 5.28 10.82
C GLN A 61 0.80 6.48 9.88
N ASP A 62 1.81 6.77 9.08
CA ASP A 62 1.74 7.86 8.12
C ASP A 62 0.75 7.56 6.98
N VAL A 63 0.66 6.31 6.51
CA VAL A 63 -0.39 5.89 5.57
C VAL A 63 -1.78 6.13 6.19
N ARG A 64 -2.01 5.76 7.46
CA ARG A 64 -3.29 6.02 8.15
C ARG A 64 -3.62 7.51 8.17
N LEU A 65 -2.65 8.38 8.46
CA LEU A 65 -2.86 9.83 8.44
C LEU A 65 -3.25 10.34 7.05
N LEU A 66 -2.68 9.76 6.00
CA LEU A 66 -3.01 10.13 4.63
C LEU A 66 -4.39 9.58 4.21
N MET A 67 -4.75 8.39 4.67
CA MET A 67 -6.07 7.80 4.49
C MET A 67 -7.17 8.69 5.11
N GLU A 68 -6.94 9.22 6.32
CA GLU A 68 -7.86 10.16 6.98
C GLU A 68 -8.06 11.43 6.14
N ARG A 69 -6.99 11.98 5.55
CA ARG A 69 -7.07 13.18 4.70
C ARG A 69 -7.80 12.95 3.37
N LEU A 70 -7.82 11.72 2.90
CA LEU A 70 -8.44 11.30 1.64
C LEU A 70 -9.86 10.75 1.82
N ASP A 71 -10.39 10.79 3.04
CA ASP A 71 -11.69 10.21 3.39
C ASP A 71 -11.78 8.74 2.93
N VAL A 72 -10.74 7.94 3.18
CA VAL A 72 -10.78 6.50 2.86
C VAL A 72 -11.88 5.84 3.69
N VAL A 73 -12.87 5.27 3.01
CA VAL A 73 -14.06 4.71 3.65
C VAL A 73 -13.91 3.23 4.00
N GLU A 74 -13.03 2.52 3.30
CA GLU A 74 -12.85 1.08 3.45
C GLU A 74 -11.46 0.64 2.99
N VAL A 75 -10.85 -0.27 3.75
CA VAL A 75 -9.70 -1.07 3.31
C VAL A 75 -10.11 -2.53 3.30
N ARG A 76 -10.07 -3.16 2.12
CA ARG A 76 -10.52 -4.55 1.95
C ARG A 76 -9.47 -5.42 1.28
N TYR A 77 -9.55 -6.71 1.60
CA TYR A 77 -8.75 -7.72 0.94
C TYR A 77 -9.33 -8.04 -0.44
N GLN A 78 -8.49 -7.98 -1.46
CA GLN A 78 -8.84 -8.29 -2.85
C GLN A 78 -7.84 -9.31 -3.40
N PRO A 79 -8.26 -10.53 -3.81
CA PRO A 79 -7.34 -11.54 -4.31
C PRO A 79 -6.54 -11.04 -5.52
N ARG A 80 -5.24 -11.36 -5.58
CA ARG A 80 -4.33 -10.96 -6.67
C ARG A 80 -4.82 -11.34 -8.08
N GLN A 81 -5.60 -12.42 -8.20
CA GLN A 81 -6.21 -12.85 -9.46
C GLN A 81 -7.25 -11.87 -10.00
N GLU A 82 -7.83 -11.06 -9.12
CA GLU A 82 -8.80 -10.02 -9.42
C GLU A 82 -8.13 -8.62 -9.45
N ASN A 83 -6.97 -8.45 -8.80
CA ASN A 83 -6.13 -7.24 -8.86
C ASN A 83 -5.01 -7.31 -9.94
N ARG A 84 -5.34 -7.82 -11.15
CA ARG A 84 -4.34 -8.08 -12.20
C ARG A 84 -3.67 -6.82 -12.73
N ALA A 85 -4.37 -5.69 -12.77
CA ALA A 85 -3.84 -4.43 -13.26
C ALA A 85 -2.69 -3.95 -12.37
N THR A 86 -2.92 -3.84 -11.06
CA THR A 86 -1.89 -3.45 -10.08
C THR A 86 -0.73 -4.44 -10.07
N HIS A 87 -1.02 -5.74 -10.12
CA HIS A 87 0.04 -6.74 -10.22
C HIS A 87 0.89 -6.58 -11.49
N SER A 88 0.28 -6.29 -12.63
CA SER A 88 0.99 -6.07 -13.90
C SER A 88 1.84 -4.82 -13.86
N LEU A 89 1.35 -3.73 -13.25
CA LEU A 89 2.11 -2.50 -13.06
C LEU A 89 3.33 -2.71 -12.15
N ALA A 90 3.16 -3.42 -11.03
CA ALA A 90 4.27 -3.76 -10.15
C ALA A 90 5.31 -4.64 -10.87
N LEU A 91 4.87 -5.62 -11.66
CA LEU A 91 5.76 -6.49 -12.44
C LEU A 91 6.51 -5.71 -13.53
N PHE A 92 5.84 -4.75 -14.18
CA PHE A 92 6.45 -3.86 -15.16
C PHE A 92 7.55 -3.01 -14.50
N GLY A 93 7.25 -2.31 -13.39
CA GLY A 93 8.24 -1.52 -12.66
C GLY A 93 9.42 -2.35 -12.16
N PHE A 94 9.19 -3.58 -11.71
CA PHE A 94 10.25 -4.50 -11.30
C PHE A 94 11.17 -4.90 -12.47
N LYS A 95 10.61 -5.18 -13.65
CA LYS A 95 11.38 -5.63 -14.83
C LYS A 95 12.18 -4.52 -15.47
N GLU A 96 11.66 -3.30 -15.49
CA GLU A 96 12.29 -2.17 -16.18
C GLU A 96 13.39 -1.50 -15.35
N HIS A 97 13.60 -1.88 -14.07
CA HIS A 97 14.52 -1.21 -13.13
C HIS A 97 14.35 0.32 -13.04
N THR A 98 13.21 0.85 -13.51
CA THR A 98 12.93 2.28 -13.59
C THR A 98 12.20 2.75 -12.34
N ARG A 99 12.71 3.81 -11.69
CA ARG A 99 11.88 4.67 -10.85
C ARG A 99 10.93 5.43 -11.75
N PHE A 100 9.69 4.98 -11.85
CA PHE A 100 8.65 5.74 -12.53
C PHE A 100 8.22 6.89 -11.60
N ILE A 101 8.61 8.10 -11.96
CA ILE A 101 8.08 9.33 -11.34
C ILE A 101 6.98 9.79 -12.28
N TRP A 102 5.74 9.82 -11.78
CA TRP A 102 4.63 10.41 -12.52
C TRP A 102 4.81 11.93 -12.51
N GLU A 103 5.36 12.48 -13.58
CA GLU A 103 5.44 13.94 -13.77
C GLU A 103 4.03 14.51 -14.05
N ASN A 104 3.77 15.67 -13.44
CA ASN A 104 2.46 16.36 -13.44
C ASN A 104 2.04 16.91 -14.79
#